data_AF-A0A392PVL4-F1
#
_entry.id   AF-A0A392PVL4-F1
#
_cell.length_a   1.000
_cell.length_b   1.000
_cell.length_c   1.000
_cell.angle_alpha   90.00
_cell.angle_beta   90.00
_cell.angle_gamma   90.00
#
_symmetry.space_group_name_H-M   'P 1'
#
loop_
_entity.id
_entity.type
_entity.pdbx_description
1 polymer ?
#
loop_
_entity_poly.entity_id
_entity_poly.type
_entity_poly.pdbx_seq_one_letter_code
_entity_poly.pdbx_strand_id
1 'polypeptide(L)'
;VSNDQSVLSNFDANQSALFQHCESKGVFDIGDMNFICHKCGAFVWCAERVGKKLGSLLVEVSMCCMNGNVTLPLMIEPPALIRNLFSGVDR
;
A
#
# COMPACT_ATOMS: atom_id res chain seq x y z
N VAL A 1 -6.86 11.57 36.92
CA VAL A 1 -6.32 10.31 36.37
C VAL A 1 -7.48 9.36 36.16
N SER A 2 -8.06 9.31 34.96
CA SER A 2 -9.04 8.29 34.53
C SER A 2 -9.46 8.64 33.10
N ASN A 3 -8.99 7.88 32.10
CA ASN A 3 -9.80 7.31 31.00
C ASN A 3 -8.96 6.58 29.92
N ASP A 4 -7.65 6.40 30.08
CA ASP A 4 -6.82 5.79 29.02
C ASP A 4 -7.10 4.29 28.76
N GLN A 5 -7.66 3.55 29.72
CA GLN A 5 -7.89 2.11 29.53
C GLN A 5 -9.13 1.78 28.69
N SER A 6 -10.15 2.65 28.66
CA SER A 6 -11.39 2.40 27.90
C SER A 6 -11.23 2.67 26.40
N VAL A 7 -10.29 3.55 26.03
CA VAL A 7 -9.99 3.88 24.63
C VAL A 7 -9.18 2.76 23.97
N LEU A 8 -8.18 2.22 24.69
CA LEU A 8 -7.36 1.09 24.21
C LEU A 8 -8.20 -0.17 24.04
N SER A 9 -9.08 -0.50 25.00
CA SER A 9 -9.95 -1.69 24.91
C SER A 9 -10.96 -1.62 23.77
N ASN A 10 -11.47 -0.42 23.46
CA ASN A 10 -12.40 -0.22 22.35
C ASN A 10 -11.70 -0.25 20.99
N PHE A 11 -10.41 0.05 20.92
CA PHE A 11 -9.63 -0.02 19.69
C PHE A 11 -9.34 -1.48 19.32
N ASP A 12 -8.89 -2.29 20.28
CA ASP A 12 -8.57 -3.72 20.05
C ASP A 12 -9.79 -4.56 19.67
N ALA A 13 -10.95 -4.30 20.29
CA ALA A 13 -12.19 -5.02 19.97
C ALA A 13 -12.72 -4.70 18.56
N ASN A 14 -12.66 -3.44 18.15
CA ASN A 14 -13.08 -3.03 16.80
C ASN A 14 -12.11 -3.55 15.73
N GLN A 15 -10.81 -3.55 16.01
CA GLN A 15 -9.80 -4.05 15.08
C GLN A 15 -9.90 -5.57 14.91
N SER A 16 -10.17 -6.31 16.00
CA SER A 16 -10.39 -7.77 15.97
C SER A 16 -11.62 -8.15 15.14
N ALA A 17 -12.73 -7.42 15.28
CA ALA A 17 -13.95 -7.70 14.50
C ALA A 17 -13.78 -7.43 13.00
N LEU A 18 -13.05 -6.37 12.63
CA LEU A 18 -12.71 -6.07 11.23
C LEU A 18 -11.78 -7.12 10.64
N PHE A 19 -10.78 -7.56 11.40
CA PHE A 19 -9.87 -8.62 10.97
C PHE A 19 -10.61 -9.93 10.73
N GLN A 20 -11.48 -10.32 11.65
CA GLN A 20 -12.29 -11.53 11.55
C GLN A 20 -13.29 -11.47 10.37
N HIS A 21 -13.87 -10.30 10.11
CA HIS A 21 -14.71 -10.09 8.92
C HIS A 21 -13.92 -10.27 7.61
N CYS A 22 -12.71 -9.72 7.55
CA CYS A 22 -11.84 -9.88 6.39
C CYS A 22 -11.36 -11.32 6.21
N GLU A 23 -11.07 -12.06 7.28
CA GLU A 23 -10.71 -13.49 7.22
C GLU A 23 -11.90 -14.37 6.81
N SER A 24 -13.12 -14.01 7.22
CA SER A 24 -14.33 -14.75 6.82
C SER A 24 -14.66 -14.58 5.33
N LYS A 25 -14.18 -13.49 4.72
CA LYS A 25 -14.26 -13.30 3.28
C LYS A 25 -13.13 -14.13 2.66
N GLY A 26 -13.49 -15.05 1.78
CA GLY A 26 -12.50 -15.78 0.98
C GLY A 26 -11.54 -14.83 0.27
N VAL A 27 -10.39 -15.34 -0.17
CA VAL A 27 -9.33 -14.57 -0.82
C VAL A 27 -9.91 -13.62 -1.86
N PHE A 28 -9.73 -12.32 -1.62
CA PHE A 28 -10.18 -11.28 -2.53
C PHE A 28 -9.05 -10.93 -3.50
N ASP A 29 -9.12 -11.47 -4.71
CA ASP A 29 -8.15 -11.21 -5.77
C ASP A 29 -8.56 -9.98 -6.60
N ILE A 30 -7.74 -8.94 -6.54
CA ILE A 30 -7.89 -7.70 -7.33
C ILE A 30 -7.06 -7.72 -8.62
N GLY A 31 -6.36 -8.82 -8.89
CA GLY A 31 -5.45 -9.03 -10.00
C GLY A 31 -4.01 -8.58 -9.70
N ASP A 32 -3.18 -8.69 -10.74
CA ASP A 32 -1.74 -8.39 -10.65
C ASP A 32 -1.41 -6.89 -10.71
N MET A 33 -0.30 -6.54 -10.07
CA MET A 33 0.31 -5.20 -10.14
C MET A 33 1.19 -5.06 -11.40
N ASN A 34 0.57 -5.16 -12.57
CA ASN A 34 1.26 -5.20 -13.86
C ASN A 34 1.15 -3.91 -14.68
N PHE A 35 0.41 -2.91 -14.19
CA PHE A 35 0.30 -1.62 -14.87
C PHE A 35 1.42 -0.68 -14.42
N ILE A 36 1.86 0.19 -15.30
CA ILE A 36 2.95 1.13 -15.02
C ILE A 36 2.38 2.55 -15.08
N CYS A 37 2.62 3.33 -14.02
CA CYS A 37 2.33 4.75 -14.00
C CYS A 37 3.20 5.47 -15.04
N HIS A 38 2.58 6.13 -16.01
CA HIS A 38 3.32 6.85 -17.06
C HIS A 38 4.10 8.08 -16.56
N LYS A 39 3.88 8.52 -15.31
CA LYS A 39 4.52 9.72 -14.73
C LYS A 39 5.76 9.38 -13.92
N CYS A 40 5.66 8.40 -13.01
CA CYS A 40 6.77 8.02 -12.13
C CYS A 40 7.34 6.63 -12.41
N GLY A 41 6.75 5.84 -13.30
CA GLY A 41 7.20 4.49 -13.61
C GLY A 41 6.87 3.44 -12.55
N ALA A 42 6.11 3.79 -11.51
CA ALA A 42 5.71 2.83 -10.47
C ALA A 42 4.77 1.76 -11.04
N PHE A 43 4.94 0.51 -10.60
CA PHE A 43 3.96 -0.55 -10.82
C PHE A 43 2.72 -0.30 -9.95
N VAL A 44 1.54 -0.51 -10.53
CA VAL A 44 0.24 -0.21 -9.93
C VAL A 44 -0.79 -1.27 -10.30
N TRP A 45 -1.80 -1.44 -9.45
CA TRP A 45 -2.96 -2.30 -9.77
C TRP A 45 -3.91 -1.59 -10.73
N CYS A 46 -4.66 -2.36 -11.52
CA CYS A 46 -5.70 -1.80 -12.39
C CYS A 46 -6.76 -1.02 -11.60
N ALA A 47 -7.09 -1.52 -10.41
CA ALA A 47 -8.10 -0.95 -9.52
C ALA A 47 -7.73 0.44 -8.98
N GLU A 48 -6.46 0.83 -9.02
CA GLU A 48 -5.99 2.15 -8.54
C GLU A 48 -6.23 3.30 -9.54
N ARG A 49 -6.70 2.97 -10.75
CA ARG A 49 -6.96 3.97 -11.79
C ARG A 49 -8.05 4.95 -11.38
N VAL A 50 -7.81 6.24 -11.67
CA VAL A 50 -8.78 7.31 -11.42
C VAL A 50 -9.81 7.39 -12.56
N GLY A 51 -9.46 6.94 -13.76
CA GLY A 51 -10.32 6.98 -14.95
C GLY A 51 -11.21 5.74 -15.09
N LYS A 52 -12.52 5.96 -15.29
CA LYS A 52 -13.52 4.91 -15.60
C LYS A 52 -13.60 4.54 -17.08
N LYS A 53 -12.84 5.23 -17.95
CA LYS A 53 -12.88 5.00 -19.40
C LYS A 53 -12.16 3.69 -19.73
N LEU A 54 -12.93 2.63 -19.98
CA LEU A 54 -12.43 1.41 -20.60
C LEU A 54 -11.81 1.76 -21.96
N GLY A 55 -10.53 1.44 -22.15
CA GLY A 55 -9.84 1.59 -23.44
C GLY A 55 -8.76 2.68 -23.49
N SER A 56 -8.58 3.47 -22.44
CA SER A 56 -7.36 4.30 -22.35
C SER A 56 -6.16 3.38 -22.13
N LEU A 57 -5.26 3.34 -23.12
CA LEU A 57 -3.92 2.73 -22.98
C LEU A 57 -3.12 3.39 -21.86
N LEU A 58 -3.43 4.66 -21.56
CA LEU A 58 -2.78 5.40 -20.49
C LEU A 58 -3.49 5.18 -19.16
N VAL A 59 -2.75 4.60 -18.22
CA VAL A 59 -3.18 4.35 -16.84
C VAL A 59 -2.97 5.62 -16.03
N GLU A 60 -4.05 6.36 -15.80
CA GLU A 60 -4.03 7.52 -14.91
C GLU A 60 -4.24 7.06 -13.46
N VAL A 61 -3.19 7.23 -12.66
CA VAL A 61 -3.16 6.90 -11.22
C VAL A 61 -2.65 8.11 -10.46
N SER A 62 -3.30 8.41 -9.34
CA SER A 62 -2.89 9.51 -8.46
C SER A 62 -2.09 9.01 -7.26
N MET A 63 -2.30 7.79 -6.79
CA MET A 63 -1.78 7.35 -5.49
C MET A 63 -0.25 7.24 -5.44
N CYS A 64 0.41 6.84 -6.53
CA CYS A 64 1.86 6.58 -6.54
C CYS A 64 2.75 7.83 -6.61
N CYS A 65 2.30 8.90 -7.27
CA CYS A 65 3.10 10.13 -7.48
C CYS A 65 2.28 11.41 -7.34
N MET A 66 1.12 11.33 -6.71
CA MET A 66 0.15 12.42 -6.62
C MET A 66 -0.15 13.02 -8.01
N ASN A 67 -0.39 12.15 -9.00
CA ASN A 67 -0.58 12.56 -10.39
C ASN A 67 0.63 13.32 -10.99
N GLY A 68 1.86 12.96 -10.60
CA GLY A 68 3.12 13.54 -11.07
C GLY A 68 3.59 14.76 -10.29
N ASN A 69 2.90 15.14 -9.21
CA ASN A 69 3.34 16.22 -8.33
C ASN A 69 4.52 15.83 -7.43
N VAL A 70 4.74 14.52 -7.23
CA VAL A 70 5.88 14.00 -6.47
C VAL A 70 6.83 13.29 -7.42
N THR A 71 8.08 13.75 -7.45
CA THR A 71 9.18 13.05 -8.11
C THR A 71 9.79 12.10 -7.08
N LEU A 72 9.62 10.80 -7.28
CA LEU A 72 10.34 9.80 -6.47
C LEU A 72 11.80 9.78 -6.97
N PRO A 73 12.78 10.18 -6.13
CA PRO A 73 14.18 10.04 -6.52
C PRO A 73 14.52 8.55 -6.72
N LEU A 74 15.55 8.29 -7.53
CA LEU A 74 16.15 6.95 -7.60
C LEU A 74 16.46 6.48 -6.18
N MET A 75 16.09 5.23 -5.89
CA MET A 75 16.29 4.66 -4.56
C MET A 75 17.76 4.81 -4.15
N ILE A 76 17.98 5.48 -3.03
CA ILE A 76 19.28 5.49 -2.38
C ILE A 76 19.55 4.11 -1.81
N GLU A 77 20.81 3.71 -1.82
CA GLU A 77 21.25 2.49 -1.17
C GLU A 77 20.78 2.51 0.30
N PRO A 78 20.04 1.49 0.77
CA PRO A 78 19.55 1.47 2.13
C PRO A 78 20.73 1.45 3.13
N PRO A 79 20.58 2.07 4.31
CA PRO A 79 21.57 1.96 5.38
C PRO A 79 21.93 0.51 5.66
N ALA A 80 23.18 0.25 6.05
CA ALA A 80 23.72 -1.10 6.23
C ALA A 80 22.84 -1.97 7.12
N LEU A 81 22.25 -1.39 8.17
CA LEU A 81 21.29 -2.08 9.04
C LEU A 81 20.10 -2.66 8.26
N ILE A 82 19.42 -1.84 7.46
CA ILE A 82 18.24 -2.25 6.67
C ILE A 82 18.65 -3.27 5.60
N ARG A 83 19.78 -3.05 4.94
CA ARG A 83 20.32 -4.01 3.97
C ARG A 83 20.60 -5.37 4.63
N ASN A 84 21.17 -5.36 5.83
CA ASN A 84 21.51 -6.59 6.53
C ASN A 84 20.26 -7.36 6.95
N LEU A 85 19.24 -6.65 7.45
CA LEU A 85 17.92 -7.22 7.74
C LEU A 85 17.30 -7.86 6.49
N PHE A 86 17.38 -7.19 5.34
CA PHE A 86 16.80 -7.71 4.09
C PHE A 86 17.55 -8.94 3.55
N SER A 87 18.86 -9.02 3.80
CA SER A 87 19.72 -10.13 3.33
C SER A 87 19.91 -11.24 4.36
N GLY A 88 19.34 -11.11 5.57
CA GLY A 88 19.48 -12.08 6.65
C GLY A 88 20.90 -12.21 7.20
N VAL A 89 21.71 -11.15 7.08
CA VAL A 89 23.08 -11.09 7.61
C VAL A 89 23.18 -10.27 8.89
N ASP A 90 22.06 -9.79 9.42
CA ASP A 90 21.96 -9.27 10.78
C ASP A 90 22.12 -10.44 11.77
N ARG A 91 23.27 -10.51 12.44
CA ARG A 91 23.55 -11.43 13.54
C ARG A 91 23.96 -10.65 14.77
#